data_AF-A0A7X9AYQ2-F1
#
_entry.id   AF-A0A7X9AYQ2-F1
#
_cell.length_a   1.000
_cell.length_b   1.000
_cell.length_c   1.000
_cell.angle_alpha   90.00
_cell.angle_beta   90.00
_cell.angle_gamma   90.00
#
_symmetry.space_group_name_H-M   'P 1'
#
loop_
_entity.id
_entity.type
_entity.pdbx_description
1 polymer ?
#
loop_
_entity_poly.entity_id
_entity_poly.type
_entity_poly.pdbx_seq_one_letter_code
_entity_poly.pdbx_strand_id
1 'polypeptide(L)'
;MRQNIFSALLRLNYVWLNDKRCFIYPPKTVFTRKVSEKHLALALLIVITTTVRNSFFEEIFVFHCIKNYSTLDKIIAGTTVYKLIKLFIFMKKKSLSMAAKIAEELLKAIREGKYTSKKSLPSLRQLACRHNTSVSTARAALQILIHKNEVVGYHGRGYFVRAESAPQQRKIILILSRPGEMYDAMLEELLHYKTKHPEIYIVIETIDQNPERLQASIEHMISNGLDTIIINAVSINHLGFITQYADQVKLYGFFHIASSITHPCFLPGVYSDWYHGGYIGVRHLIDCGCQNILVLLSTQGAIQSDCRAGATRAAMDAIHPIKIEFCYDYDLESEQQFNMESLSEYLNNGVTGIFCFKHAIAFRVYDFLKTNHYRIPQDVKVIEYYDSSLSLNFSPPLTSISVCPKEISKELLKMYHSGQKQVITVRPSLIKRASTV
;
A
#
# COMPACT_ATOMS: atom_id res chain seq x y z
N MET A 1 -25.69 2.14 -30.69
CA MET A 1 -26.25 2.30 -29.32
C MET A 1 -25.37 1.74 -28.19
N ARG A 2 -24.38 0.86 -28.45
CA ARG A 2 -23.43 0.35 -27.42
C ARG A 2 -22.17 1.19 -27.17
N GLN A 3 -21.85 2.19 -28.03
CA GLN A 3 -20.66 3.03 -27.87
C GLN A 3 -20.88 4.33 -27.08
N ASN A 4 -22.13 4.80 -26.90
CA ASN A 4 -22.41 6.08 -26.22
C ASN A 4 -22.58 5.97 -24.69
N ILE A 5 -22.58 4.78 -24.10
CA ILE A 5 -22.67 4.60 -22.64
C ILE A 5 -21.28 4.71 -22.00
N PHE A 6 -20.22 4.35 -22.74
CA PHE A 6 -18.85 4.37 -22.22
C PHE A 6 -18.28 5.79 -22.10
N SER A 7 -18.65 6.72 -22.99
CA SER A 7 -18.19 8.10 -22.91
C SER A 7 -18.87 8.91 -21.81
N ALA A 8 -20.06 8.50 -21.36
CA ALA A 8 -20.78 9.16 -20.25
C ALA A 8 -20.22 8.79 -18.86
N LEU A 9 -19.46 7.68 -18.73
CA LEU A 9 -18.80 7.26 -17.48
C LEU A 9 -17.47 7.99 -17.21
N LEU A 10 -16.98 8.78 -18.17
CA LEU A 10 -15.64 9.38 -18.16
C LEU A 10 -15.54 10.76 -17.48
N ARG A 11 -16.57 11.20 -16.75
CA ARG A 11 -16.51 12.45 -15.96
C ARG A 11 -16.89 12.19 -14.51
N LEU A 12 -15.93 11.67 -13.73
CA LEU A 12 -16.08 11.50 -12.28
C LEU A 12 -15.51 12.71 -11.55
N ASN A 13 -16.36 13.40 -10.78
CA ASN A 13 -15.97 14.47 -9.86
C ASN A 13 -15.83 13.91 -8.43
N TYR A 14 -14.93 14.50 -7.63
CA TYR A 14 -14.66 14.11 -6.24
C TYR A 14 -15.21 15.14 -5.25
N VAL A 15 -15.63 14.69 -4.06
CA VAL A 15 -15.90 15.54 -2.89
C VAL A 15 -15.33 14.87 -1.64
N TRP A 16 -14.85 15.69 -0.70
CA TRP A 16 -14.32 15.26 0.59
C TRP A 16 -15.40 15.22 1.67
N LEU A 17 -15.49 14.11 2.40
CA LEU A 17 -16.31 13.97 3.61
C LEU A 17 -15.45 13.34 4.72
N ASN A 18 -15.29 14.06 5.84
CA ASN A 18 -14.52 13.64 7.03
C ASN A 18 -13.16 12.99 6.69
N ASP A 19 -12.33 13.72 5.95
CA ASP A 19 -10.97 13.32 5.58
C ASP A 19 -10.83 12.00 4.79
N LYS A 20 -11.92 11.52 4.19
CA LYS A 20 -11.90 10.37 3.26
C LYS A 20 -12.40 10.79 1.88
N ARG A 21 -11.69 10.31 0.85
CA ARG A 21 -12.06 10.52 -0.54
C ARG A 21 -13.20 9.55 -0.89
N CYS A 22 -14.40 10.07 -1.13
CA CYS A 22 -15.56 9.26 -1.50
C CYS A 22 -15.92 9.47 -2.98
N PHE A 23 -16.21 8.38 -3.69
CA PHE A 23 -16.74 8.43 -5.05
C PHE A 23 -18.21 8.82 -5.00
N ILE A 24 -18.59 9.88 -5.71
CA ILE A 24 -19.99 10.22 -5.97
C ILE A 24 -20.29 9.80 -7.40
N TYR A 25 -21.12 8.77 -7.58
CA TYR A 25 -21.85 8.61 -8.84
C TYR A 25 -22.80 9.82 -8.97
N PRO A 26 -22.78 10.58 -10.07
CA PRO A 26 -23.48 11.85 -10.12
C PRO A 26 -24.99 11.64 -9.95
N PRO A 27 -25.65 12.31 -8.98
CA PRO A 27 -27.09 12.40 -8.96
C PRO A 27 -27.48 13.57 -9.85
N LYS A 28 -27.67 13.32 -11.15
CA LYS A 28 -28.51 14.12 -12.07
C LYS A 28 -28.42 13.56 -13.49
N THR A 29 -28.97 12.36 -13.66
CA THR A 29 -29.70 12.04 -14.89
C THR A 29 -31.00 11.43 -14.45
N VAL A 30 -32.09 12.14 -14.76
CA VAL A 30 -33.44 11.64 -14.57
C VAL A 30 -33.58 10.40 -15.44
N PHE A 31 -33.42 9.21 -14.86
CA PHE A 31 -33.75 7.95 -15.53
C PHE A 31 -35.27 7.77 -15.49
N THR A 32 -35.97 8.38 -16.45
CA THR A 32 -37.32 7.97 -16.79
C THR A 32 -37.28 6.64 -17.54
N ARG A 33 -37.24 5.52 -16.82
CA ARG A 33 -37.89 4.24 -17.19
C ARG A 33 -37.57 3.18 -16.13
N LYS A 34 -38.63 2.55 -15.61
CA LYS A 34 -38.62 1.43 -14.64
C LYS A 34 -37.50 0.42 -14.96
N VAL A 35 -36.42 0.44 -14.19
CA VAL A 35 -35.50 -0.70 -14.10
C VAL A 35 -36.22 -1.75 -13.27
N SER A 36 -36.54 -2.90 -13.87
CA SER A 36 -37.28 -3.96 -13.18
C SER A 36 -36.41 -4.61 -12.09
N GLU A 37 -37.03 -4.98 -10.97
CA GLU A 37 -36.43 -5.61 -9.79
C GLU A 37 -35.52 -6.82 -10.12
N LYS A 38 -35.78 -7.48 -11.26
CA LYS A 38 -34.95 -8.57 -11.81
C LYS A 38 -33.52 -8.13 -12.17
N HIS A 39 -33.31 -6.88 -12.60
CA HIS A 39 -31.98 -6.37 -12.98
C HIS A 39 -31.13 -6.05 -11.76
N LEU A 40 -31.73 -5.59 -10.66
CA LEU A 40 -31.03 -5.37 -9.39
C LEU A 40 -30.65 -6.70 -8.73
N ALA A 41 -31.57 -7.68 -8.76
CA ALA A 41 -31.32 -9.03 -8.26
C ALA A 41 -30.24 -9.76 -9.08
N LEU A 42 -30.21 -9.56 -10.41
CA LEU A 42 -29.18 -10.13 -11.26
C LEU A 42 -27.80 -9.50 -11.02
N ALA A 43 -27.73 -8.18 -10.77
CA ALA A 43 -26.48 -7.51 -10.41
C ALA A 43 -25.92 -8.01 -9.06
N LEU A 44 -26.80 -8.19 -8.06
CA LEU A 44 -26.42 -8.77 -6.76
C LEU A 44 -26.04 -10.26 -6.85
N LEU A 45 -26.75 -11.04 -7.68
CA LEU A 45 -26.43 -12.45 -7.90
C LEU A 45 -25.11 -12.62 -8.67
N ILE A 46 -24.82 -11.75 -9.63
CA ILE A 46 -23.54 -11.71 -10.33
C ILE A 46 -22.44 -11.42 -9.33
N VAL A 47 -22.56 -10.37 -8.50
CA VAL A 47 -21.59 -10.06 -7.44
C VAL A 47 -21.38 -11.29 -6.55
N ILE A 48 -22.44 -11.87 -5.97
CA ILE A 48 -22.34 -13.05 -5.09
C ILE A 48 -21.73 -14.27 -5.79
N THR A 49 -22.06 -14.54 -7.05
CA THR A 49 -21.55 -15.72 -7.77
C THR A 49 -20.12 -15.56 -8.28
N THR A 50 -19.68 -14.34 -8.61
CA THR A 50 -18.25 -14.06 -8.86
C THR A 50 -17.42 -14.05 -7.58
N THR A 51 -18.00 -13.62 -6.44
CA THR A 51 -17.35 -13.59 -5.12
C THR A 51 -17.07 -14.98 -4.53
N VAL A 52 -17.96 -15.95 -4.75
CA VAL A 52 -17.85 -17.30 -4.12
C VAL A 52 -16.68 -18.13 -4.69
N ARG A 53 -16.01 -17.68 -5.76
CA ARG A 53 -14.90 -18.43 -6.37
C ARG A 53 -13.51 -18.10 -5.85
N ASN A 54 -13.31 -17.05 -5.05
CA ASN A 54 -12.00 -16.70 -4.48
C ASN A 54 -12.07 -16.23 -3.02
N SER A 55 -11.44 -17.03 -2.16
CA SER A 55 -10.85 -16.73 -0.84
C SER A 55 -11.37 -15.53 -0.01
N PHE A 56 -12.09 -15.87 1.07
CA PHE A 56 -12.12 -15.31 2.45
C PHE A 56 -12.22 -13.79 2.73
N PHE A 57 -11.86 -12.88 1.83
CA PHE A 57 -11.79 -11.43 2.11
C PHE A 57 -13.12 -10.68 1.95
N GLU A 58 -14.15 -11.32 1.39
CA GLU A 58 -15.43 -10.65 1.14
C GLU A 58 -16.52 -10.94 2.21
N GLU A 59 -16.20 -11.72 3.25
CA GLU A 59 -17.15 -12.02 4.34
C GLU A 59 -17.54 -10.76 5.15
N ILE A 60 -16.68 -9.74 5.23
CA ILE A 60 -16.95 -8.52 6.01
C ILE A 60 -17.74 -7.48 5.20
N PHE A 61 -17.51 -7.39 3.88
CA PHE A 61 -18.16 -6.38 3.04
C PHE A 61 -19.65 -6.70 2.81
N VAL A 62 -19.98 -7.97 2.64
CA VAL A 62 -21.38 -8.44 2.57
C VAL A 62 -22.11 -8.18 3.88
N PHE A 63 -21.45 -8.36 5.03
CA PHE A 63 -22.05 -8.12 6.35
C PHE A 63 -22.31 -6.63 6.63
N HIS A 64 -21.45 -5.73 6.16
CA HIS A 64 -21.63 -4.29 6.37
C HIS A 64 -22.76 -3.71 5.51
N CYS A 65 -22.91 -4.20 4.27
CA CYS A 65 -24.00 -3.78 3.37
C CYS A 65 -25.39 -4.23 3.84
N ILE A 66 -25.50 -5.38 4.51
CA ILE A 66 -26.78 -5.90 5.02
C ILE A 66 -27.26 -5.11 6.25
N LYS A 67 -26.35 -4.58 7.08
CA LYS A 67 -26.71 -3.95 8.36
C LYS A 67 -27.22 -2.51 8.25
N ASN A 68 -26.92 -1.82 7.15
CA ASN A 68 -27.23 -0.38 6.98
C ASN A 68 -28.46 -0.08 6.11
N TYR A 69 -29.19 -1.10 5.67
CA TYR A 69 -30.43 -0.92 4.92
C TYR A 69 -31.56 -1.69 5.61
N SER A 70 -32.37 -0.97 6.38
CA SER A 70 -33.62 -1.48 6.99
C SER A 70 -34.64 -1.98 5.95
N THR A 71 -34.38 -1.72 4.66
CA THR A 71 -35.15 -2.20 3.50
C THR A 71 -34.75 -3.61 3.04
N LEU A 72 -33.54 -4.11 3.34
CA LEU A 72 -33.06 -5.42 2.90
C LEU A 72 -33.69 -6.59 3.68
N ASP A 73 -34.02 -6.38 4.96
CA ASP A 73 -34.69 -7.39 5.80
C ASP A 73 -36.09 -7.76 5.27
N LYS A 74 -36.79 -6.83 4.61
CA LYS A 74 -38.09 -7.12 3.95
C LYS A 74 -37.92 -7.78 2.58
N ILE A 75 -36.78 -7.61 1.92
CA ILE A 75 -36.52 -8.09 0.55
C ILE A 75 -35.95 -9.52 0.56
N ILE A 76 -35.24 -9.92 1.61
CA ILE A 76 -34.56 -11.24 1.68
C ILE A 76 -35.35 -12.27 2.52
N ALA A 77 -36.45 -11.85 3.16
CA ALA A 77 -37.35 -12.74 3.90
C ALA A 77 -38.15 -13.67 2.95
N GLY A 78 -37.49 -14.72 2.46
CA GLY A 78 -38.12 -15.74 1.63
C GLY A 78 -37.20 -16.45 0.65
N THR A 79 -35.98 -15.96 0.42
CA THR A 79 -35.08 -16.53 -0.59
C THR A 79 -34.19 -17.64 -0.03
N THR A 80 -33.80 -18.58 -0.91
CA THR A 80 -32.90 -19.71 -0.62
C THR A 80 -31.56 -19.27 -0.01
N VAL A 81 -31.11 -18.05 -0.33
CA VAL A 81 -29.90 -17.42 0.22
C VAL A 81 -30.01 -17.12 1.71
N TYR A 82 -31.17 -16.63 2.19
CA TYR A 82 -31.41 -16.41 3.63
C TYR A 82 -31.41 -17.74 4.40
N LYS A 83 -32.00 -18.79 3.81
CA LYS A 83 -31.95 -20.15 4.37
C LYS A 83 -30.51 -20.68 4.44
N LEU A 84 -29.68 -20.44 3.41
CA LEU A 84 -28.27 -20.84 3.39
C LEU A 84 -27.43 -20.09 4.42
N ILE A 85 -27.63 -18.77 4.58
CA ILE A 85 -26.94 -17.97 5.61
C ILE A 85 -27.36 -18.41 7.02
N LYS A 86 -28.66 -18.66 7.25
CA LYS A 86 -29.13 -19.25 8.52
C LYS A 86 -28.57 -20.66 8.73
N LEU A 87 -28.48 -21.50 7.71
CA LEU A 87 -27.85 -22.82 7.79
C LEU A 87 -26.37 -22.70 8.15
N PHE A 88 -25.65 -21.73 7.56
CA PHE A 88 -24.23 -21.50 7.79
C PHE A 88 -23.94 -20.97 9.21
N ILE A 89 -24.78 -20.04 9.70
CA ILE A 89 -24.72 -19.54 11.09
C ILE A 89 -25.14 -20.65 12.09
N PHE A 90 -26.14 -21.46 11.75
CA PHE A 90 -26.58 -22.61 12.54
C PHE A 90 -25.50 -23.70 12.60
N MET A 91 -24.77 -23.93 11.51
CA MET A 91 -23.61 -24.83 11.47
C MET A 91 -22.43 -24.32 12.31
N LYS A 92 -22.20 -22.99 12.40
CA LYS A 92 -21.19 -22.38 13.28
C LYS A 92 -21.56 -22.41 14.77
N LYS A 93 -22.86 -22.48 15.10
CA LYS A 93 -23.37 -22.57 16.49
C LYS A 93 -23.44 -23.99 17.05
N LYS A 94 -22.98 -25.01 16.31
CA LYS A 94 -22.87 -26.37 16.82
C LYS A 94 -21.83 -26.36 17.96
N SER A 95 -22.24 -26.79 19.15
CA SER A 95 -21.37 -26.96 20.31
C SER A 95 -20.02 -27.55 19.87
N LEU A 96 -18.92 -26.87 20.17
CA LEU A 96 -17.56 -27.37 19.92
C LEU A 96 -17.52 -28.87 20.26
N SER A 97 -17.09 -29.69 19.29
CA SER A 97 -17.00 -31.13 19.52
C SER A 97 -16.13 -31.37 20.75
N MET A 98 -16.42 -32.44 21.49
CA MET A 98 -15.65 -32.74 22.70
C MET A 98 -14.15 -32.87 22.39
N ALA A 99 -13.79 -33.38 21.21
CA ALA A 99 -12.41 -33.40 20.73
C ALA A 99 -11.79 -32.00 20.55
N ALA A 100 -12.55 -31.03 20.04
CA ALA A 100 -12.07 -29.65 19.87
C ALA A 100 -11.83 -28.97 21.22
N LYS A 101 -12.71 -29.19 22.21
CA LYS A 101 -12.55 -28.67 23.57
C LYS A 101 -11.28 -29.21 24.25
N ILE A 102 -11.04 -30.52 24.14
CA ILE A 102 -9.84 -31.17 24.68
C ILE A 102 -8.58 -30.62 23.98
N ALA A 103 -8.62 -30.43 22.67
CA ALA A 103 -7.50 -29.87 21.92
C ALA A 103 -7.17 -28.42 22.37
N GLU A 104 -8.18 -27.59 22.61
CA GLU A 104 -8.01 -26.22 23.06
C GLU A 104 -7.44 -26.13 24.49
N GLU A 105 -7.92 -26.98 25.41
CA GLU A 105 -7.37 -27.08 26.76
C GLU A 105 -5.91 -27.53 26.76
N LEU A 106 -5.58 -28.56 25.98
CA LEU A 106 -4.20 -29.01 25.83
C LEU A 106 -3.30 -27.94 25.22
N LEU A 107 -3.78 -27.22 24.21
CA LEU A 107 -3.04 -26.11 23.60
C LEU A 107 -2.77 -24.99 24.62
N LYS A 108 -3.76 -24.65 25.46
CA LYS A 108 -3.59 -23.68 26.54
C LYS A 108 -2.54 -24.16 27.55
N ALA A 109 -2.59 -25.42 27.97
CA ALA A 109 -1.62 -25.99 28.89
C ALA A 109 -0.19 -26.06 28.31
N ILE A 110 -0.05 -26.27 26.99
CA ILE A 110 1.24 -26.20 26.29
C ILE A 110 1.79 -24.77 26.35
N ARG A 111 0.96 -23.76 26.03
CA ARG A 111 1.33 -22.33 26.06
C ARG A 111 1.69 -21.83 27.46
N GLU A 112 1.04 -22.37 28.49
CA GLU A 112 1.35 -22.09 29.90
C GLU A 112 2.60 -22.84 30.40
N GLY A 113 3.30 -23.58 29.53
CA GLY A 113 4.55 -24.28 29.86
C GLY A 113 4.37 -25.56 30.68
N LYS A 114 3.13 -26.04 30.88
CA LYS A 114 2.83 -27.26 31.64
C LYS A 114 3.35 -28.53 30.96
N TYR A 115 3.45 -28.49 29.63
CA TYR A 115 4.01 -29.56 28.81
C TYR A 115 5.18 -29.02 27.98
N THR A 116 6.33 -29.70 28.06
CA THR A 116 7.55 -29.34 27.34
C THR A 116 7.91 -30.41 26.31
N SER A 117 8.69 -30.08 25.29
CA SER A 117 9.17 -31.03 24.27
C SER A 117 9.97 -32.22 24.82
N LYS A 118 10.49 -32.13 26.05
CA LYS A 118 11.24 -33.19 26.73
C LYS A 118 10.37 -34.26 27.39
N LYS A 119 9.07 -34.00 27.62
CA LYS A 119 8.16 -34.93 28.30
C LYS A 119 7.00 -35.31 27.39
N SER A 120 6.57 -36.56 27.46
CA SER A 120 5.39 -37.01 26.74
C SER A 120 4.13 -36.35 27.29
N LEU A 121 3.20 -36.03 26.39
CA LEU A 121 1.83 -35.68 26.72
C LEU A 121 1.11 -36.89 27.37
N PRO A 122 0.02 -36.64 28.09
CA PRO A 122 -0.79 -37.71 28.66
C PRO A 122 -1.22 -38.71 27.57
N SER A 123 -1.19 -40.00 27.89
CA SER A 123 -1.58 -41.04 26.94
C SER A 123 -3.06 -40.90 26.52
N LEU A 124 -3.42 -41.52 25.40
CA LEU A 124 -4.81 -41.52 24.92
C LEU A 124 -5.82 -42.00 25.98
N ARG A 125 -5.43 -42.99 26.81
CA ARG A 125 -6.27 -43.50 27.91
C ARG A 125 -6.39 -42.49 29.06
N GLN A 126 -5.31 -41.79 29.40
CA GLN A 126 -5.32 -40.76 30.43
C GLN A 126 -6.15 -39.55 30.00
N LEU A 127 -6.05 -39.12 28.75
CA LEU A 127 -6.89 -38.04 28.19
C LEU A 127 -8.36 -38.46 28.15
N ALA A 128 -8.66 -39.67 27.68
CA ALA A 128 -10.01 -40.20 27.66
C ALA A 128 -10.65 -40.22 29.06
N CYS A 129 -9.92 -40.71 30.07
CA CYS A 129 -10.36 -40.78 31.45
C CYS A 129 -10.57 -39.38 32.07
N ARG A 130 -9.62 -38.45 31.90
CA ARG A 130 -9.71 -37.08 32.45
C ARG A 130 -10.93 -36.31 31.96
N HIS A 131 -11.32 -36.52 30.71
CA HIS A 131 -12.43 -35.79 30.09
C HIS A 131 -13.73 -36.61 30.04
N ASN A 132 -13.75 -37.81 30.64
CA ASN A 132 -14.86 -38.75 30.57
C ASN A 132 -15.35 -39.00 29.13
N THR A 133 -14.41 -39.33 28.24
CA THR A 133 -14.65 -39.56 26.80
C THR A 133 -14.08 -40.88 26.32
N SER A 134 -14.38 -41.26 25.07
CA SER A 134 -13.74 -42.42 24.44
C SER A 134 -12.29 -42.14 24.04
N VAL A 135 -11.50 -43.21 23.92
CA VAL A 135 -10.13 -43.16 23.37
C VAL A 135 -10.11 -42.60 21.95
N SER A 136 -11.15 -42.83 21.15
CA SER A 136 -11.26 -42.27 19.80
C SER A 136 -11.44 -40.74 19.80
N THR A 137 -12.17 -40.18 20.77
CA THR A 137 -12.31 -38.72 20.94
C THR A 137 -10.99 -38.07 21.39
N ALA A 138 -10.27 -38.69 22.33
CA ALA A 138 -8.93 -38.23 22.72
C ALA A 138 -7.94 -38.29 21.56
N ARG A 139 -8.02 -39.34 20.73
CA ARG A 139 -7.20 -39.45 19.51
C ARG A 139 -7.55 -38.35 18.51
N ALA A 140 -8.83 -38.07 18.30
CA ALA A 140 -9.27 -36.98 17.42
C ALA A 140 -8.76 -35.61 17.92
N ALA A 141 -8.74 -35.37 19.23
CA ALA A 141 -8.19 -34.14 19.81
C ALA A 141 -6.69 -33.98 19.53
N LEU A 142 -5.90 -35.05 19.71
CA LEU A 142 -4.47 -35.03 19.38
C LEU A 142 -4.22 -34.91 17.88
N GLN A 143 -5.08 -35.50 17.04
CA GLN A 143 -5.00 -35.32 15.60
C GLN A 143 -5.22 -33.85 15.19
N ILE A 144 -6.13 -33.13 15.84
CA ILE A 144 -6.30 -31.68 15.62
C ILE A 144 -4.98 -30.95 15.94
N LEU A 145 -4.31 -31.29 17.04
CA LEU A 145 -3.04 -30.66 17.43
C LEU A 145 -1.87 -31.04 16.51
N ILE A 146 -1.85 -32.26 16.00
CA ILE A 146 -0.88 -32.70 14.98
C ILE A 146 -1.09 -31.93 13.68
N HIS A 147 -2.33 -31.77 13.22
CA HIS A 147 -2.65 -30.96 12.03
C HIS A 147 -2.28 -29.48 12.22
N LYS A 148 -2.34 -28.97 13.47
CA LYS A 148 -1.87 -27.63 13.83
C LYS A 148 -0.35 -27.52 14.02
N ASN A 149 0.41 -28.61 13.81
CA ASN A 149 1.85 -28.69 14.03
C ASN A 149 2.34 -28.42 15.47
N GLU A 150 1.46 -28.50 16.46
CA GLU A 150 1.80 -28.24 17.88
C GLU A 150 2.35 -29.50 18.58
N VAL A 151 1.96 -30.68 18.08
CA VAL A 151 2.25 -31.99 18.67
C VAL A 151 2.76 -32.95 17.61
N VAL A 152 3.70 -33.83 17.99
CA VAL A 152 4.18 -34.94 17.17
C VAL A 152 3.89 -36.27 17.85
N GLY A 153 3.41 -37.25 17.09
CA GLY A 153 3.21 -38.62 17.56
C GLY A 153 4.38 -39.51 17.16
N TYR A 154 4.91 -40.28 18.09
CA TYR A 154 5.86 -41.35 17.81
C TYR A 154 5.23 -42.70 18.14
N HIS A 155 5.27 -43.62 17.18
CA HIS A 155 4.76 -44.97 17.38
C HIS A 155 5.41 -45.61 18.61
N GLY A 156 4.60 -46.16 19.52
CA GLY A 156 5.06 -46.79 20.77
C GLY A 156 5.61 -45.85 21.86
N ARG A 157 5.93 -44.58 21.55
CA ARG A 157 6.49 -43.63 22.54
C ARG A 157 5.50 -42.55 23.00
N GLY A 158 4.35 -42.45 22.34
CA GLY A 158 3.30 -41.48 22.69
C GLY A 158 3.44 -40.17 21.92
N TYR A 159 2.83 -39.11 22.45
CA TYR A 159 2.75 -37.80 21.81
C TYR A 159 3.60 -36.79 22.57
N PHE A 160 4.26 -35.90 21.86
CA PHE A 160 5.19 -34.91 22.43
C PHE A 160 4.89 -33.54 21.87
N VAL A 161 5.10 -32.50 22.67
CA VAL A 161 5.07 -31.12 22.17
C VAL A 161 6.21 -30.99 21.16
N ARG A 162 5.92 -30.46 19.98
CA ARG A 162 6.96 -30.21 18.99
C ARG A 162 7.95 -29.20 19.62
N ALA A 163 9.24 -29.52 19.65
CA ALA A 163 10.25 -28.54 20.03
C ALA A 163 10.11 -27.33 19.10
N GLU A 164 10.10 -26.11 19.63
CA GLU A 164 10.15 -24.92 18.79
C GLU A 164 11.31 -25.10 17.81
N SER A 165 10.99 -25.29 16.53
CA SER A 165 11.99 -25.09 15.49
C SER A 165 12.54 -23.70 15.71
N ALA A 166 13.86 -23.50 15.59
CA ALA A 166 14.42 -22.17 15.49
C ALA A 166 13.51 -21.33 14.58
N PRO A 167 13.08 -20.12 14.99
CA PRO A 167 12.04 -19.38 14.30
C PRO A 167 12.38 -19.38 12.81
N GLN A 168 11.48 -19.94 12.01
CA GLN A 168 11.69 -20.06 10.57
C GLN A 168 11.96 -18.65 10.06
N GLN A 169 13.18 -18.40 9.57
CA GLN A 169 13.58 -17.08 9.13
C GLN A 169 12.60 -16.59 8.08
N ARG A 170 11.93 -15.47 8.37
CA ARG A 170 10.99 -14.86 7.44
C ARG A 170 11.76 -13.92 6.54
N LYS A 171 11.85 -14.29 5.26
CA LYS A 171 12.59 -13.51 4.27
C LYS A 171 11.66 -12.47 3.65
N ILE A 172 12.04 -11.21 3.76
CA ILE A 172 11.42 -10.07 3.09
C ILE A 172 12.40 -9.59 2.04
N ILE A 173 11.94 -9.43 0.80
CA ILE A 173 12.70 -8.74 -0.24
C ILE A 173 12.12 -7.35 -0.47
N LEU A 174 13.00 -6.36 -0.53
CA LEU A 174 12.69 -5.00 -0.89
C LEU A 174 13.27 -4.71 -2.27
N ILE A 175 12.39 -4.44 -3.24
CA ILE A 175 12.78 -4.15 -4.62
C ILE A 175 12.68 -2.64 -4.85
N LEU A 176 13.84 -2.03 -5.13
CA LEU A 176 13.99 -0.62 -5.43
C LEU A 176 14.11 -0.41 -6.94
N SER A 177 13.65 0.73 -7.45
CA SER A 177 13.82 1.07 -8.87
C SER A 177 15.31 1.29 -9.22
N ARG A 178 16.07 1.86 -8.28
CA ARG A 178 17.50 2.17 -8.37
C ARG A 178 18.05 2.43 -6.97
N PRO A 179 19.36 2.34 -6.73
CA PRO A 179 19.95 2.83 -5.48
C PRO A 179 19.80 4.36 -5.36
N GLY A 180 19.84 4.88 -4.13
CA GLY A 180 19.91 6.33 -3.88
C GLY A 180 19.35 6.77 -2.53
N GLU A 181 19.75 7.97 -2.11
CA GLU A 181 19.52 8.50 -0.75
C GLU A 181 18.05 8.73 -0.41
N MET A 182 17.18 8.81 -1.43
CA MET A 182 15.73 8.89 -1.25
C MET A 182 15.16 7.73 -0.41
N TYR A 183 15.84 6.57 -0.42
CA TYR A 183 15.40 5.39 0.33
C TYR A 183 16.09 5.26 1.71
N ASP A 184 17.08 6.09 2.05
CA ASP A 184 17.91 5.88 3.25
C ASP A 184 17.09 5.86 4.52
N ALA A 185 16.20 6.84 4.70
CA ALA A 185 15.32 6.92 5.86
C ALA A 185 14.33 5.73 5.93
N MET A 186 13.94 5.17 4.78
CA MET A 186 13.10 3.98 4.70
C MET A 186 13.90 2.74 5.15
N LEU A 187 15.13 2.59 4.65
CA LEU A 187 16.06 1.51 4.98
C LEU A 187 16.48 1.55 6.45
N GLU A 188 16.77 2.73 6.99
CA GLU A 188 17.09 2.93 8.40
C GLU A 188 15.98 2.39 9.30
N GLU A 189 14.71 2.71 9.01
CA GLU A 189 13.56 2.22 9.78
C GLU A 189 13.39 0.69 9.65
N LEU A 190 13.56 0.13 8.45
CA LEU A 190 13.48 -1.31 8.21
C LEU A 190 14.60 -2.07 8.93
N LEU A 191 15.83 -1.54 8.92
CA LEU A 191 16.98 -2.12 9.63
C LEU A 191 16.80 -1.99 11.15
N HIS A 192 16.33 -0.84 11.64
CA HIS A 192 15.99 -0.68 13.05
C HIS A 192 14.94 -1.69 13.50
N TYR A 193 13.91 -1.91 12.69
CA TYR A 193 12.90 -2.92 12.95
C TYR A 193 13.50 -4.34 12.97
N LYS A 194 14.39 -4.68 12.02
CA LYS A 194 15.13 -5.96 12.02
C LYS A 194 15.92 -6.18 13.33
N THR A 195 16.48 -5.14 13.95
CA THR A 195 17.19 -5.31 15.25
C THR A 195 16.29 -5.81 16.36
N LYS A 196 14.99 -5.50 16.31
CA LYS A 196 13.98 -5.96 17.28
C LYS A 196 13.36 -7.31 16.89
N HIS A 197 13.53 -7.71 15.63
CA HIS A 197 12.94 -8.90 15.02
C HIS A 197 14.02 -9.73 14.30
N PRO A 198 14.93 -10.39 15.03
CA PRO A 198 16.06 -11.14 14.45
C PRO A 198 15.63 -12.33 13.58
N GLU A 199 14.37 -12.76 13.68
CA GLU A 199 13.75 -13.76 12.82
C GLU A 199 13.50 -13.26 11.39
N ILE A 200 13.56 -11.94 11.15
CA ILE A 200 13.32 -11.33 9.85
C ILE A 200 14.64 -11.10 9.12
N TYR A 201 14.71 -11.60 7.89
CA TYR A 201 15.83 -11.40 6.99
C TYR A 201 15.40 -10.50 5.84
N ILE A 202 16.03 -9.34 5.70
CA ILE A 202 15.72 -8.34 4.65
C ILE A 202 16.79 -8.42 3.57
N VAL A 203 16.36 -8.62 2.32
CA VAL A 203 17.18 -8.57 1.11
C VAL A 203 16.78 -7.33 0.30
N ILE A 204 17.74 -6.60 -0.24
CA ILE A 204 17.49 -5.42 -1.09
C ILE A 204 17.95 -5.77 -2.51
N GLU A 205 17.05 -5.58 -3.47
CA GLU A 205 17.33 -5.76 -4.89
C GLU A 205 16.99 -4.50 -5.68
N THR A 206 17.64 -4.31 -6.82
CA THR A 206 17.44 -3.16 -7.71
C THR A 206 17.16 -3.61 -9.13
N ILE A 207 16.24 -2.94 -9.83
CA ILE A 207 15.75 -3.35 -11.17
C ILE A 207 16.74 -3.07 -12.31
N ASP A 208 17.67 -2.15 -12.10
CA ASP A 208 18.79 -1.83 -13.00
C ASP A 208 19.57 -3.10 -13.44
N GLN A 209 19.68 -4.10 -12.57
CA GLN A 209 20.44 -5.30 -12.82
C GLN A 209 19.64 -6.31 -13.67
N ASN A 210 19.63 -6.16 -15.00
CA ASN A 210 19.13 -7.13 -15.98
C ASN A 210 17.81 -7.83 -15.55
N PRO A 211 16.64 -7.40 -16.04
CA PRO A 211 15.33 -7.91 -15.59
C PRO A 211 15.20 -9.44 -15.54
N GLU A 212 15.85 -10.17 -16.46
CA GLU A 212 15.85 -11.64 -16.47
C GLU A 212 16.64 -12.22 -15.29
N ARG A 213 17.77 -11.61 -14.92
CA ARG A 213 18.54 -12.00 -13.73
C ARG A 213 17.78 -11.71 -12.45
N LEU A 214 17.15 -10.54 -12.36
CA LEU A 214 16.32 -10.19 -11.20
C LEU A 214 15.14 -11.17 -11.07
N GLN A 215 14.49 -11.52 -12.19
CA GLN A 215 13.44 -12.53 -12.20
C GLN A 215 13.94 -13.88 -11.68
N ALA A 216 15.04 -14.40 -12.22
CA ALA A 216 15.62 -15.66 -11.76
C ALA A 216 16.02 -15.62 -10.26
N SER A 217 16.56 -14.49 -9.79
CA SER A 217 16.88 -14.27 -8.37
C SER A 217 15.63 -14.32 -7.49
N ILE A 218 14.55 -13.64 -7.89
CA ILE A 218 13.26 -13.66 -7.19
C ILE A 218 12.68 -15.07 -7.17
N GLU A 219 12.61 -15.76 -8.30
CA GLU A 219 12.10 -17.14 -8.38
C GLU A 219 12.89 -18.12 -7.51
N HIS A 220 14.21 -17.96 -7.47
CA HIS A 220 15.08 -18.72 -6.57
C HIS A 220 14.77 -18.41 -5.09
N MET A 221 14.58 -17.14 -4.74
CA MET A 221 14.21 -16.75 -3.37
C MET A 221 12.84 -17.30 -2.97
N ILE A 222 11.85 -17.26 -3.87
CA ILE A 222 10.52 -17.85 -3.67
C ILE A 222 10.64 -19.34 -3.37
N SER A 223 11.41 -20.07 -4.18
CA SER A 223 11.68 -21.50 -3.97
C SER A 223 12.39 -21.79 -2.64
N ASN A 224 13.12 -20.81 -2.09
CA ASN A 224 13.80 -20.88 -0.80
C ASN A 224 13.01 -20.26 0.37
N GLY A 225 11.68 -20.13 0.24
CA GLY A 225 10.79 -19.70 1.32
C GLY A 225 10.75 -18.19 1.54
N LEU A 226 10.78 -17.40 0.48
CA LEU A 226 10.47 -15.96 0.54
C LEU A 226 9.04 -15.73 1.07
N ASP A 227 8.88 -14.94 2.13
CA ASP A 227 7.58 -14.68 2.76
C ASP A 227 6.90 -13.44 2.16
N THR A 228 7.67 -12.41 1.81
CA THR A 228 7.12 -11.13 1.37
C THR A 228 8.02 -10.41 0.36
N ILE A 229 7.39 -9.81 -0.65
CA ILE A 229 7.97 -8.85 -1.59
C ILE A 229 7.37 -7.47 -1.32
N ILE A 230 8.23 -6.50 -1.06
CA ILE A 230 7.90 -5.08 -0.98
C ILE A 230 8.53 -4.41 -2.21
N ILE A 231 7.73 -3.80 -3.08
CA ILE A 231 8.19 -3.29 -4.38
C ILE A 231 7.84 -1.81 -4.56
N ASN A 232 8.78 -1.03 -5.11
CA ASN A 232 8.44 0.31 -5.60
C ASN A 232 7.48 0.15 -6.77
N ALA A 233 6.24 0.59 -6.58
CA ALA A 233 5.16 0.29 -7.50
C ALA A 233 5.22 1.07 -8.82
N VAL A 234 6.10 2.07 -8.97
CA VAL A 234 6.47 2.62 -10.29
C VAL A 234 7.04 1.52 -11.20
N SER A 235 7.70 0.53 -10.61
CA SER A 235 8.42 -0.49 -11.36
C SER A 235 7.66 -1.79 -11.56
N ILE A 236 6.40 -1.87 -11.10
CA ILE A 236 5.61 -3.10 -11.24
C ILE A 236 5.35 -3.49 -12.69
N ASN A 237 5.28 -2.51 -13.60
CA ASN A 237 5.12 -2.79 -15.03
C ASN A 237 6.30 -3.57 -15.61
N HIS A 238 7.50 -3.43 -15.03
CA HIS A 238 8.68 -4.19 -15.42
C HIS A 238 8.77 -5.56 -14.73
N LEU A 239 7.94 -5.80 -13.71
CA LEU A 239 7.95 -7.00 -12.87
C LEU A 239 6.56 -7.65 -12.80
N GLY A 240 5.79 -7.57 -13.89
CA GLY A 240 4.43 -8.11 -13.97
C GLY A 240 4.34 -9.61 -13.65
N PHE A 241 5.42 -10.37 -13.91
CA PHE A 241 5.49 -11.80 -13.60
C PHE A 241 5.30 -12.09 -12.10
N ILE A 242 5.66 -11.17 -11.19
CA ILE A 242 5.56 -11.40 -9.75
C ILE A 242 4.11 -11.68 -9.32
N THR A 243 3.13 -11.16 -10.06
CA THR A 243 1.71 -11.39 -9.80
C THR A 243 1.32 -12.87 -9.86
N GLN A 244 2.05 -13.70 -10.63
CA GLN A 244 1.81 -15.15 -10.70
C GLN A 244 2.16 -15.87 -9.38
N TYR A 245 2.96 -15.25 -8.51
CA TYR A 245 3.37 -15.77 -7.22
C TYR A 245 2.58 -15.18 -6.04
N ALA A 246 1.50 -14.44 -6.29
CA ALA A 246 0.71 -13.76 -5.26
C ALA A 246 0.05 -14.71 -4.23
N ASP A 247 -0.12 -16.00 -4.58
CA ASP A 247 -0.61 -17.04 -3.67
C ASP A 247 0.51 -17.66 -2.80
N GLN A 248 1.77 -17.52 -3.21
CA GLN A 248 2.93 -18.07 -2.52
C GLN A 248 3.62 -17.02 -1.63
N VAL A 249 3.57 -15.75 -2.04
CA VAL A 249 4.30 -14.65 -1.40
C VAL A 249 3.37 -13.47 -1.18
N LYS A 250 3.49 -12.81 -0.03
CA LYS A 250 2.77 -11.55 0.19
C LYS A 250 3.41 -10.46 -0.67
N LEU A 251 2.60 -9.73 -1.42
CA LEU A 251 3.07 -8.66 -2.30
C LEU A 251 2.53 -7.31 -1.80
N TYR A 252 3.45 -6.38 -1.52
CA TYR A 252 3.13 -5.03 -1.08
C TYR A 252 3.83 -3.97 -1.94
N GLY A 253 3.12 -2.92 -2.30
CA GLY A 253 3.64 -1.78 -3.05
C GLY A 253 3.99 -0.60 -2.16
N PHE A 254 4.89 0.26 -2.62
CA PHE A 254 5.14 1.53 -1.95
C PHE A 254 5.46 2.69 -2.91
N PHE A 255 5.45 3.91 -2.36
CA PHE A 255 5.66 5.22 -3.00
C PHE A 255 4.61 5.67 -4.01
N HIS A 256 4.25 4.84 -5.00
CA HIS A 256 3.35 5.23 -6.08
C HIS A 256 2.24 4.22 -6.36
N ILE A 257 1.04 4.69 -6.72
CA ILE A 257 -0.04 3.80 -7.13
C ILE A 257 0.12 3.52 -8.63
N ALA A 258 0.25 2.25 -9.03
CA ALA A 258 0.35 1.88 -10.44
C ALA A 258 -0.79 2.51 -11.27
N SER A 259 -0.46 3.48 -12.12
CA SER A 259 -1.41 4.13 -13.03
C SER A 259 -1.59 3.26 -14.27
N SER A 260 -2.17 2.09 -14.06
CA SER A 260 -2.62 1.23 -15.14
C SER A 260 -4.12 1.11 -14.96
N ILE A 261 -4.85 1.91 -15.75
CA ILE A 261 -6.30 1.82 -15.95
C ILE A 261 -6.72 0.40 -16.39
N THR A 262 -5.76 -0.45 -16.77
CA THR A 262 -5.93 -1.83 -17.20
C THR A 262 -5.58 -2.88 -16.14
N HIS A 263 -5.13 -2.52 -14.93
CA HIS A 263 -4.98 -3.47 -13.82
C HIS A 263 -6.10 -3.28 -12.79
N PRO A 264 -7.11 -4.18 -12.76
CA PRO A 264 -8.25 -4.08 -11.85
C PRO A 264 -7.89 -4.32 -10.36
N CYS A 265 -6.62 -4.57 -10.04
CA CYS A 265 -6.14 -4.79 -8.68
C CYS A 265 -5.10 -3.72 -8.33
N PHE A 266 -5.49 -2.72 -7.54
CA PHE A 266 -4.52 -1.88 -6.84
C PHE A 266 -3.65 -2.79 -5.98
N LEU A 267 -2.32 -2.72 -6.15
CA LEU A 267 -1.43 -3.48 -5.29
C LEU A 267 -1.64 -3.02 -3.83
N PRO A 268 -1.89 -3.91 -2.86
CA PRO A 268 -1.92 -3.50 -1.46
C PRO A 268 -0.60 -2.84 -1.09
N GLY A 269 -0.62 -1.72 -0.38
CA GLY A 269 0.61 -1.00 -0.15
C GLY A 269 0.41 0.36 0.48
N VAL A 270 1.52 1.08 0.64
CA VAL A 270 1.57 2.39 1.27
C VAL A 270 2.18 3.41 0.31
N TYR A 271 1.37 4.37 -0.11
CA TYR A 271 1.68 5.26 -1.23
C TYR A 271 1.68 6.71 -0.81
N SER A 272 2.51 7.55 -1.43
CA SER A 272 2.53 8.98 -1.17
C SER A 272 1.43 9.70 -1.96
N ASP A 273 0.80 10.71 -1.35
CA ASP A 273 -0.13 11.61 -2.04
C ASP A 273 0.63 12.68 -2.85
N TRP A 274 0.94 12.37 -4.10
CA TRP A 274 1.68 13.26 -5.01
C TRP A 274 0.91 14.54 -5.36
N TYR A 275 -0.43 14.46 -5.39
CA TYR A 275 -1.29 15.63 -5.57
C TYR A 275 -1.15 16.58 -4.39
N HIS A 276 -1.24 16.07 -3.17
CA HIS A 276 -1.04 16.89 -1.98
C HIS A 276 0.37 17.48 -1.93
N GLY A 277 1.40 16.72 -2.31
CA GLY A 277 2.77 17.23 -2.37
C GLY A 277 2.93 18.41 -3.33
N GLY A 278 2.38 18.29 -4.54
CA GLY A 278 2.33 19.39 -5.49
C GLY A 278 1.61 20.63 -4.95
N TYR A 279 0.47 20.40 -4.27
CA TYR A 279 -0.33 21.45 -3.65
C TYR A 279 0.43 22.20 -2.55
N ILE A 280 0.98 21.50 -1.56
CA ILE A 280 1.66 22.14 -0.42
C ILE A 280 2.95 22.85 -0.83
N GLY A 281 3.64 22.35 -1.86
CA GLY A 281 4.83 23.00 -2.42
C GLY A 281 4.52 24.37 -3.01
N VAL A 282 3.58 24.43 -3.95
CA VAL A 282 3.19 25.70 -4.58
C VAL A 282 2.49 26.61 -3.59
N ARG A 283 1.61 26.07 -2.71
CA ARG A 283 0.95 26.85 -1.66
C ARG A 283 1.98 27.55 -0.77
N HIS A 284 3.04 26.85 -0.37
CA HIS A 284 4.11 27.45 0.43
C HIS A 284 4.86 28.56 -0.31
N LEU A 285 5.18 28.40 -1.59
CA LEU A 285 5.77 29.47 -2.39
C LEU A 285 4.85 30.72 -2.45
N ILE A 286 3.55 30.51 -2.63
CA ILE A 286 2.55 31.60 -2.60
C ILE A 286 2.50 32.26 -1.21
N ASP A 287 2.51 31.48 -0.13
CA ASP A 287 2.54 31.99 1.25
C ASP A 287 3.82 32.80 1.54
N CYS A 288 4.92 32.45 0.88
CA CYS A 288 6.19 33.18 0.91
C CYS A 288 6.23 34.40 -0.04
N GLY A 289 5.10 34.77 -0.64
CA GLY A 289 4.92 35.97 -1.47
C GLY A 289 5.25 35.79 -2.96
N CYS A 290 5.55 34.58 -3.45
CA CYS A 290 5.82 34.36 -4.86
C CYS A 290 4.52 34.43 -5.67
N GLN A 291 4.49 35.29 -6.70
CA GLN A 291 3.34 35.46 -7.60
C GLN A 291 3.55 34.84 -8.99
N ASN A 292 4.82 34.66 -9.39
CA ASN A 292 5.18 33.96 -10.61
C ASN A 292 6.09 32.78 -10.25
N ILE A 293 5.61 31.57 -10.50
CA ILE A 293 6.19 30.32 -10.03
C ILE A 293 6.50 29.42 -11.22
N LEU A 294 7.75 28.98 -11.31
CA LEU A 294 8.21 27.97 -12.26
C LEU A 294 8.25 26.60 -11.59
N VAL A 295 7.57 25.61 -12.15
CA VAL A 295 7.61 24.22 -11.69
C VAL A 295 8.37 23.38 -12.71
N LEU A 296 9.54 22.89 -12.30
CA LEU A 296 10.42 22.03 -13.09
C LEU A 296 10.15 20.57 -12.75
N LEU A 297 9.46 19.86 -13.64
CA LEU A 297 9.09 18.45 -13.48
C LEU A 297 9.80 17.60 -14.52
N SER A 298 9.80 16.28 -14.34
CA SER A 298 10.15 15.40 -15.46
C SER A 298 9.00 15.19 -16.43
N THR A 299 9.32 14.63 -17.59
CA THR A 299 8.35 14.21 -18.59
C THR A 299 7.26 13.29 -18.05
N GLN A 300 6.22 13.11 -18.88
CA GLN A 300 4.94 12.51 -18.55
C GLN A 300 5.05 11.23 -17.70
N GLY A 301 4.26 11.20 -16.64
CA GLY A 301 4.12 10.08 -15.70
C GLY A 301 3.04 10.42 -14.67
N ALA A 302 2.43 9.41 -14.06
CA ALA A 302 1.32 9.65 -13.13
C ALA A 302 1.74 10.46 -11.90
N ILE A 303 2.95 10.25 -11.38
CA ILE A 303 3.54 11.05 -10.30
C ILE A 303 3.58 12.54 -10.71
N GLN A 304 4.15 12.84 -11.87
CA GLN A 304 4.32 14.21 -12.36
C GLN A 304 2.97 14.84 -12.70
N SER A 305 2.01 14.05 -13.20
CA SER A 305 0.64 14.48 -13.46
C SER A 305 -0.09 14.86 -12.17
N ASP A 306 -0.03 14.01 -11.14
CA ASP A 306 -0.67 14.28 -9.85
C ASP A 306 -0.03 15.51 -9.18
N CYS A 307 1.30 15.58 -9.15
CA CYS A 307 2.04 16.73 -8.64
C CYS A 307 1.66 18.03 -9.38
N ARG A 308 1.60 18.00 -10.72
CA ARG A 308 1.17 19.15 -11.53
C ARG A 308 -0.28 19.55 -11.23
N ALA A 309 -1.19 18.59 -11.11
CA ALA A 309 -2.59 18.87 -10.79
C ALA A 309 -2.74 19.51 -9.40
N GLY A 310 -1.95 19.06 -8.41
CA GLY A 310 -1.88 19.67 -7.09
C GLY A 310 -1.32 21.09 -7.11
N ALA A 311 -0.22 21.29 -7.82
CA ALA A 311 0.42 22.59 -8.02
C ALA A 311 -0.54 23.60 -8.68
N THR A 312 -1.22 23.20 -9.75
CA THR A 312 -2.26 24.01 -10.41
C THR A 312 -3.40 24.33 -9.45
N ARG A 313 -3.83 23.37 -8.63
CA ARG A 313 -4.89 23.63 -7.64
C ARG A 313 -4.48 24.68 -6.61
N ALA A 314 -3.24 24.63 -6.12
CA ALA A 314 -2.76 25.63 -5.15
C ALA A 314 -2.76 27.05 -5.72
N ALA A 315 -2.40 27.20 -7.01
CA ALA A 315 -2.50 28.48 -7.72
C ALA A 315 -3.96 28.94 -7.90
N MET A 316 -4.89 28.02 -8.20
CA MET A 316 -6.32 28.32 -8.32
C MET A 316 -6.98 28.73 -7.00
N ASP A 317 -6.52 28.15 -5.89
CA ASP A 317 -7.04 28.46 -4.54
C ASP A 317 -6.44 29.76 -3.95
N ALA A 318 -5.51 30.41 -4.67
CA ALA A 318 -4.92 31.67 -4.22
C ALA A 318 -5.91 32.83 -4.31
N ILE A 319 -5.85 33.73 -3.33
CA ILE A 319 -6.69 34.95 -3.28
C ILE A 319 -6.34 35.91 -4.43
N HIS A 320 -5.06 35.95 -4.80
CA HIS A 320 -4.55 36.80 -5.88
C HIS A 320 -4.17 35.93 -7.08
N PRO A 321 -4.24 36.45 -8.32
CA PRO A 321 -3.79 35.72 -9.50
C PRO A 321 -2.32 35.29 -9.37
N ILE A 322 -2.08 33.99 -9.50
CA ILE A 322 -0.73 33.40 -9.50
C ILE A 322 -0.42 32.92 -10.91
N LYS A 323 0.69 33.37 -11.48
CA LYS A 323 1.24 32.84 -12.73
C LYS A 323 2.02 31.57 -12.39
N ILE A 324 1.65 30.45 -13.00
CA ILE A 324 2.37 29.19 -12.85
C ILE A 324 2.78 28.68 -14.23
N GLU A 325 4.07 28.39 -14.38
CA GLU A 325 4.67 27.87 -15.61
C GLU A 325 5.25 26.48 -15.34
N PHE A 326 4.98 25.53 -16.24
CA PHE A 326 5.50 24.17 -16.13
C PHE A 326 6.56 23.97 -17.21
N CYS A 327 7.75 23.52 -16.79
CA CYS A 327 8.80 23.13 -17.70
C CYS A 327 9.31 21.72 -17.39
N TYR A 328 9.79 21.03 -18.41
CA TYR A 328 10.20 19.63 -18.35
C TYR A 328 11.72 19.49 -18.37
N ASP A 329 12.28 18.73 -17.43
CA ASP A 329 13.73 18.51 -17.28
C ASP A 329 14.37 17.80 -18.46
N TYR A 330 13.58 16.98 -19.14
CA TYR A 330 13.86 16.27 -20.37
C TYR A 330 12.53 16.09 -21.06
N ASP A 331 12.39 16.67 -22.25
CA ASP A 331 11.20 16.52 -23.09
C ASP A 331 11.38 15.30 -24.00
N LEU A 332 10.44 14.37 -23.94
CA LEU A 332 10.45 13.10 -24.66
C LEU A 332 10.04 13.30 -26.12
N GLU A 333 9.26 14.35 -26.41
CA GLU A 333 8.81 14.63 -27.78
C GLU A 333 9.93 15.29 -28.60
N SER A 334 10.75 16.13 -27.96
CA SER A 334 11.88 16.81 -28.59
C SER A 334 13.24 16.18 -28.30
N GLU A 335 13.32 15.18 -27.42
CA GLU A 335 14.55 14.55 -26.90
C GLU A 335 15.56 15.54 -26.28
N GLN A 336 15.10 16.72 -25.86
CA GLN A 336 15.95 17.79 -25.35
C GLN A 336 15.93 17.86 -23.82
N GLN A 337 17.10 18.00 -23.22
CA GLN A 337 17.24 18.32 -21.81
C GLN A 337 16.94 19.79 -21.57
N PHE A 338 16.31 20.11 -20.44
CA PHE A 338 16.10 21.49 -20.02
C PHE A 338 17.41 22.27 -20.06
N ASN A 339 17.45 23.27 -20.95
CA ASN A 339 18.57 24.18 -21.07
C ASN A 339 18.51 25.19 -19.93
N MET A 340 19.53 25.19 -19.06
CA MET A 340 19.60 26.15 -17.96
C MET A 340 19.71 27.59 -18.44
N GLU A 341 20.17 27.84 -19.67
CA GLU A 341 20.19 29.19 -20.23
C GLU A 341 18.77 29.75 -20.39
N SER A 342 17.77 28.89 -20.63
CA SER A 342 16.36 29.30 -20.67
C SER A 342 15.83 29.78 -19.30
N LEU A 343 16.48 29.40 -18.19
CA LEU A 343 16.12 29.90 -16.87
C LEU A 343 16.25 31.42 -16.78
N SER A 344 17.19 32.03 -17.50
CA SER A 344 17.34 33.48 -17.56
C SER A 344 16.07 34.18 -18.06
N GLU A 345 15.39 33.60 -19.05
CA GLU A 345 14.16 34.15 -19.62
C GLU A 345 13.02 34.14 -18.59
N TYR A 346 12.85 33.03 -17.86
CA TYR A 346 11.86 32.93 -16.80
C TYR A 346 12.11 33.95 -15.67
N LEU A 347 13.37 34.12 -15.26
CA LEU A 347 13.76 35.10 -14.24
C LEU A 347 13.52 36.53 -14.71
N ASN A 348 13.88 36.85 -15.96
CA ASN A 348 13.59 38.15 -16.58
C ASN A 348 12.08 38.43 -16.70
N ASN A 349 11.28 37.38 -16.87
CA ASN A 349 9.82 37.43 -16.85
C ASN A 349 9.21 37.44 -15.41
N GLY A 350 10.05 37.64 -14.40
CA GLY A 350 9.62 37.90 -13.02
C GLY A 350 9.35 36.65 -12.18
N VAL A 351 9.84 35.47 -12.57
CA VAL A 351 9.76 34.26 -11.72
C VAL A 351 10.50 34.50 -10.40
N THR A 352 9.78 34.32 -9.30
CA THR A 352 10.27 34.53 -7.92
C THR A 352 10.24 33.27 -7.06
N GLY A 353 9.60 32.20 -7.56
CA GLY A 353 9.55 30.90 -6.92
C GLY A 353 9.84 29.78 -7.92
N ILE A 354 10.71 28.83 -7.55
CA ILE A 354 11.04 27.67 -8.36
C ILE A 354 10.78 26.40 -7.56
N PHE A 355 10.03 25.47 -8.13
CA PHE A 355 9.80 24.14 -7.58
C PHE A 355 10.47 23.08 -8.45
N CYS A 356 11.54 22.49 -7.95
CA CYS A 356 12.31 21.44 -8.61
C CYS A 356 11.84 20.03 -8.18
N PHE A 357 11.39 19.19 -9.11
CA PHE A 357 10.94 17.84 -8.74
C PHE A 357 12.08 16.88 -8.35
N LYS A 358 13.30 17.12 -8.86
CA LYS A 358 14.49 16.27 -8.61
C LYS A 358 15.65 17.08 -8.05
N HIS A 359 16.42 16.46 -7.14
CA HIS A 359 17.68 16.99 -6.61
C HIS A 359 18.65 17.47 -7.70
N ALA A 360 18.83 16.69 -8.76
CA ALA A 360 19.77 17.04 -9.84
C ALA A 360 19.41 18.35 -10.56
N ILE A 361 18.10 18.64 -10.70
CA ILE A 361 17.63 19.91 -11.29
C ILE A 361 17.84 21.03 -10.28
N ALA A 362 17.50 20.80 -9.00
CA ALA A 362 17.71 21.78 -7.95
C ALA A 362 19.17 22.23 -7.87
N PHE A 363 20.12 21.30 -8.00
CA PHE A 363 21.55 21.61 -8.04
C PHE A 363 21.90 22.56 -9.18
N ARG A 364 21.46 22.24 -10.41
CA ARG A 364 21.68 23.10 -11.59
C ARG A 364 21.05 24.48 -11.41
N VAL A 365 19.85 24.56 -10.83
CA VAL A 365 19.17 25.83 -10.52
C VAL A 365 19.98 26.67 -9.53
N TYR A 366 20.47 26.06 -8.45
CA TYR A 366 21.30 26.77 -7.47
C TYR A 366 22.60 27.30 -8.08
N ASP A 367 23.28 26.47 -8.86
CA ASP A 367 24.52 26.84 -9.54
C ASP A 367 24.31 28.01 -10.50
N PHE A 368 23.23 27.96 -11.29
CA PHE A 368 22.85 29.03 -12.20
C PHE A 368 22.53 30.33 -11.45
N LEU A 369 21.69 30.27 -10.40
CA LEU A 369 21.28 31.45 -9.62
C LEU A 369 22.51 32.13 -8.98
N LYS A 370 23.42 31.34 -8.41
CA LYS A 370 24.67 31.85 -7.81
C LYS A 370 25.58 32.50 -8.83
N THR A 371 25.80 31.83 -9.97
CA THR A 371 26.66 32.31 -11.05
C THR A 371 26.14 33.62 -11.64
N ASN A 372 24.81 33.80 -11.66
CA ASN A 372 24.15 35.02 -12.13
C ASN A 372 23.79 36.00 -10.99
N HIS A 373 24.39 35.84 -9.81
CA HIS A 373 24.29 36.75 -8.67
C HIS A 373 22.87 36.95 -8.07
N TYR A 374 21.96 36.00 -8.29
CA TYR A 374 20.67 35.98 -7.60
C TYR A 374 20.83 35.45 -6.16
N ARG A 375 20.17 36.10 -5.21
CA ARG A 375 20.14 35.68 -3.81
C ARG A 375 18.98 34.72 -3.57
N ILE A 376 19.29 33.62 -2.91
CA ILE A 376 18.31 32.66 -2.40
C ILE A 376 18.25 32.86 -0.88
N PRO A 377 17.09 33.16 -0.27
CA PRO A 377 15.74 33.21 -0.83
C PRO A 377 15.25 34.61 -1.29
N GLN A 378 16.07 35.66 -1.15
CA GLN A 378 15.59 37.05 -1.26
C GLN A 378 15.08 37.41 -2.65
N ASP A 379 15.77 36.99 -3.70
CA ASP A 379 15.37 37.26 -5.08
C ASP A 379 14.55 36.09 -5.64
N VAL A 380 14.98 34.86 -5.37
CA VAL A 380 14.31 33.64 -5.85
C VAL A 380 14.23 32.61 -4.73
N LYS A 381 13.02 32.12 -4.46
CA LYS A 381 12.77 31.03 -3.52
C LYS A 381 12.79 29.70 -4.24
N VAL A 382 13.43 28.69 -3.65
CA VAL A 382 13.56 27.36 -4.27
C VAL A 382 13.07 26.29 -3.33
N ILE A 383 12.25 25.37 -3.84
CA ILE A 383 11.84 24.15 -3.13
C ILE A 383 12.12 22.92 -3.98
N GLU A 384 12.20 21.76 -3.33
CA GLU A 384 12.27 20.47 -4.01
C GLU A 384 11.35 19.40 -3.45
N TYR A 385 11.42 18.21 -4.07
CA TYR A 385 10.82 16.98 -3.55
C TYR A 385 11.85 16.06 -2.90
N TYR A 386 11.38 15.12 -2.07
CA TYR A 386 12.06 13.98 -1.45
C TYR A 386 12.78 14.18 -0.10
N ASP A 387 13.20 15.39 0.25
CA ASP A 387 13.81 15.67 1.57
C ASP A 387 14.92 14.69 1.98
N SER A 388 15.92 14.51 1.11
CA SER A 388 17.04 13.62 1.41
C SER A 388 18.15 14.36 2.19
N SER A 389 19.19 13.63 2.60
CA SER A 389 20.39 14.22 3.19
C SER A 389 21.03 15.29 2.27
N LEU A 390 20.90 15.15 0.95
CA LEU A 390 21.41 16.12 -0.02
C LEU A 390 20.77 17.50 0.12
N SER A 391 19.54 17.60 0.61
CA SER A 391 18.84 18.89 0.81
C SER A 391 19.62 19.83 1.74
N LEU A 392 20.42 19.27 2.65
CA LEU A 392 21.26 20.03 3.58
C LEU A 392 22.59 20.50 2.97
N ASN A 393 23.02 19.90 1.85
CA ASN A 393 24.28 20.27 1.16
C ASN A 393 24.12 21.53 0.29
N PHE A 394 22.89 21.98 0.08
CA PHE A 394 22.61 23.25 -0.58
C PHE A 394 22.98 24.43 0.33
N SER A 395 23.43 25.52 -0.27
CA SER A 395 23.71 26.76 0.43
C SER A 395 22.93 27.90 -0.25
N PRO A 396 21.84 28.41 0.37
CA PRO A 396 21.26 27.96 1.65
C PRO A 396 20.58 26.57 1.58
N PRO A 397 20.41 25.86 2.71
CA PRO A 397 19.74 24.56 2.77
C PRO A 397 18.33 24.59 2.16
N LEU A 398 18.02 23.54 1.40
CA LEU A 398 16.86 23.50 0.51
C LEU A 398 15.59 23.04 1.22
N THR A 399 14.53 23.84 1.12
CA THR A 399 13.18 23.51 1.57
C THR A 399 12.63 22.38 0.71
N SER A 400 12.08 21.35 1.33
CA SER A 400 11.75 20.11 0.62
C SER A 400 10.39 19.55 1.03
N ILE A 401 9.75 18.86 0.11
CA ILE A 401 8.57 18.04 0.38
C ILE A 401 9.02 16.60 0.65
N SER A 402 8.86 16.15 1.90
CA SER A 402 9.17 14.77 2.28
C SER A 402 8.02 13.84 1.90
N VAL A 403 8.35 12.70 1.28
CA VAL A 403 7.39 11.58 1.08
C VAL A 403 7.10 10.80 2.37
N CYS A 404 7.62 11.26 3.52
CA CYS A 404 7.52 10.60 4.81
C CYS A 404 7.98 9.12 4.76
N PRO A 405 9.22 8.82 4.29
CA PRO A 405 9.69 7.45 4.06
C PRO A 405 9.67 6.58 5.33
N LYS A 406 9.91 7.16 6.52
CA LYS A 406 9.79 6.44 7.81
C LYS A 406 8.35 6.02 8.13
N GLU A 407 7.37 6.86 7.82
CA GLU A 407 5.96 6.54 8.02
C GLU A 407 5.51 5.45 7.04
N ILE A 408 5.94 5.54 5.78
CA ILE A 408 5.73 4.50 4.78
C ILE A 408 6.28 3.15 5.27
N SER A 409 7.52 3.10 5.76
CA SER A 409 8.10 1.89 6.37
C SER A 409 7.27 1.34 7.51
N LYS A 410 6.85 2.20 8.46
CA LYS A 410 6.06 1.77 9.63
C LYS A 410 4.72 1.16 9.23
N GLU A 411 4.02 1.77 8.28
CA GLU A 411 2.75 1.24 7.79
C GLU A 411 2.94 -0.06 7.00
N LEU A 412 3.99 -0.17 6.18
CA LEU A 412 4.32 -1.42 5.48
C LEU A 412 4.59 -2.57 6.46
N LEU A 413 5.32 -2.30 7.55
CA LEU A 413 5.60 -3.29 8.59
C LEU A 413 4.33 -3.69 9.37
N LYS A 414 3.43 -2.75 9.64
CA LYS A 414 2.09 -3.06 10.21
C LYS A 414 1.28 -3.94 9.27
N MET A 415 1.30 -3.66 7.97
CA MET A 415 0.63 -4.48 6.96
C MET A 415 1.24 -5.89 6.89
N TYR A 416 2.57 -5.97 6.89
CA TYR A 416 3.31 -7.23 6.92
C TYR A 416 2.90 -8.13 8.11
N HIS A 417 2.83 -7.56 9.31
CA HIS A 417 2.44 -8.28 10.52
C HIS A 417 0.98 -8.70 10.54
N SER A 418 0.08 -7.79 10.19
CA SER A 418 -1.36 -8.03 10.24
C SER A 418 -1.85 -8.89 9.07
N GLY A 419 -1.07 -9.00 7.99
CA GLY A 419 -1.48 -9.62 6.73
C GLY A 419 -2.55 -8.81 6.00
N GLN A 420 -2.82 -7.57 6.40
CA GLN A 420 -3.83 -6.73 5.77
C GLN A 420 -3.45 -6.41 4.33
N LYS A 421 -4.42 -6.56 3.42
CA LYS A 421 -4.31 -6.20 2.02
C LYS A 421 -5.19 -4.97 1.75
N GLN A 422 -4.61 -3.79 1.92
CA GLN A 422 -5.29 -2.51 1.68
C GLN A 422 -4.35 -1.50 1.02
N VAL A 423 -4.91 -0.42 0.50
CA VAL A 423 -4.16 0.73 -0.03
C VAL A 423 -4.20 1.82 1.03
N ILE A 424 -3.03 2.20 1.55
CA ILE A 424 -2.86 3.31 2.49
C ILE A 424 -2.20 4.45 1.73
N THR A 425 -2.70 5.67 1.93
CA THR A 425 -2.09 6.88 1.40
C THR A 425 -1.50 7.70 2.54
N VAL A 426 -0.20 7.96 2.48
CA VAL A 426 0.53 8.84 3.39
C VAL A 426 0.58 10.24 2.78
N ARG A 427 0.24 11.24 3.59
CA ARG A 427 0.33 12.63 3.16
C ARG A 427 1.79 13.10 3.28
N PRO A 428 2.39 13.64 2.20
CA PRO A 428 3.71 14.23 2.28
C PRO A 428 3.72 15.46 3.21
N SER A 429 4.88 15.79 3.74
CA SER A 429 5.06 16.92 4.65
C SER A 429 6.06 17.93 4.08
N LEU A 430 5.85 19.21 4.37
CA LEU A 430 6.76 20.29 3.97
C LEU A 430 7.79 20.54 5.07
N ILE A 431 9.07 20.46 4.71
CA ILE A 431 10.21 20.74 5.58
C ILE A 431 10.81 22.10 5.17
N LYS A 432 10.44 23.14 5.92
CA LYS A 432 10.89 24.52 5.67
C LYS A 432 12.36 24.70 6.02
N ARG A 433 13.14 25.30 5.11
CA ARG A 433 14.55 25.65 5.29
C ARG A 433 14.86 27.03 4.72
N ALA A 434 16.11 27.46 4.85
CA ALA A 434 16.56 28.80 4.46
C ALA A 434 16.42 29.13 2.96
N SER A 435 16.13 28.17 2.08
CA SER A 435 15.84 28.46 0.67
C SER A 435 14.48 29.13 0.40
N THR A 436 13.62 29.26 1.42
CA THR A 436 12.32 29.94 1.32
C THR A 436 11.96 30.83 2.50
N VAL A 437 12.69 30.74 3.61
CA VAL A 437 12.44 31.43 4.89
C VAL A 437 13.21 32.74 4.98
#